data_AF-A0A1F8RHR0-F1
#
_entry.id   AF-A0A1F8RHR0-F1
#
_cell.length_a   1.000
_cell.length_b   1.000
_cell.length_c   1.000
_cell.angle_alpha   90.00
_cell.angle_beta   90.00
_cell.angle_gamma   90.00
#
_symmetry.space_group_name_H-M   'P 1'
#
loop_
_entity.id
_entity.type
_entity.pdbx_description
1 polymer ?
#
loop_
_entity_poly.entity_id
_entity_poly.type
_entity_poly.pdbx_seq_one_letter_code
_entity_poly.pdbx_strand_id
1 'polypeptide(L)' 'MQTELHTPSRVDLEFAPFKERVAKTDFKLLFSEVHQIFGRYRGTVRADDGAGVRLDDLIGFAEEHHARW' A
#
# COMPACT_ATOMS: atom_id res chain seq x y z
N MET A 1 -4.10 37.08 1.30
CA MET A 1 -3.12 36.11 1.86
C MET A 1 -3.89 34.83 2.08
N GLN A 2 -3.67 33.82 1.23
CA GLN A 2 -4.40 32.55 1.26
C GLN A 2 -3.49 31.56 1.99
N THR A 3 -3.86 31.20 3.22
CA THR A 3 -3.10 30.23 4.00
C THR A 3 -3.46 28.84 3.49
N GLU A 4 -2.57 28.22 2.71
CA GLU A 4 -2.67 26.80 2.40
C GLU A 4 -2.49 26.00 3.69
N LEU A 5 -3.59 25.47 4.22
CA LEU A 5 -3.55 24.49 5.30
C LEU A 5 -2.96 23.20 4.73
N HIS A 6 -1.65 23.00 4.90
CA HIS A 6 -1.02 21.71 4.64
C HIS A 6 -1.50 20.73 5.72
N THR A 7 -2.58 20.01 5.42
CA THR A 7 -3.06 18.93 6.29
C THR A 7 -1.94 17.90 6.37
N PRO A 8 -1.38 17.61 7.56
CA PRO A 8 -0.34 16.60 7.69
C PRO A 8 -0.87 15.26 7.20
N SER A 9 -0.03 14.49 6.50
CA SER A 9 -0.41 13.18 5.95
C SER A 9 -1.08 12.33 7.02
N ARG A 10 -2.24 11.73 6.69
CA ARG A 10 -2.95 10.81 7.59
C ARG A 10 -2.23 9.46 7.74
N VAL A 11 -1.28 9.17 6.85
CA VAL A 11 -0.54 7.91 6.80
C VAL A 11 0.94 8.24 6.67
N ASP A 12 1.72 7.81 7.65
CA ASP A 12 3.18 7.89 7.67
C ASP A 12 3.72 6.51 7.99
N LEU A 13 4.00 5.72 6.95
CA LEU A 13 4.36 4.31 7.07
C LEU A 13 5.57 3.99 6.20
N GLU A 14 6.48 3.22 6.77
CA GLU A 14 7.52 2.49 6.06
C GLU A 14 7.04 1.06 5.79
N PHE A 15 7.43 0.52 4.64
CA PHE A 15 7.15 -0.86 4.26
C PHE A 15 8.45 -1.63 4.04
N ALA A 16 8.67 -2.69 4.84
CA ALA A 16 9.82 -3.58 4.73
C ALA A 16 9.40 -4.89 4.04
N PRO A 17 9.70 -5.08 2.74
CA PRO A 17 9.29 -6.27 1.98
C PRO A 17 10.06 -7.51 2.42
N PHE A 18 9.41 -8.68 2.40
CA PHE A 18 10.08 -9.97 2.64
C PHE A 18 9.68 -11.10 1.67
N LYS A 19 8.60 -10.95 0.89
CA LYS A 19 8.20 -11.96 -0.11
C LYS A 19 7.41 -11.33 -1.24
N GLU A 20 7.66 -11.76 -2.47
CA GLU A 20 6.84 -11.43 -3.63
C GLU A 20 6.07 -12.68 -4.10
N ARG A 21 4.83 -12.47 -4.56
CA ARG A 21 4.02 -13.44 -5.28
C ARG A 21 3.61 -12.82 -6.61
N VAL A 22 4.05 -13.43 -7.71
CA VAL A 22 3.65 -13.04 -9.06
C VAL A 22 2.58 -14.01 -9.58
N ALA A 23 1.46 -13.48 -10.06
CA ALA A 23 0.41 -14.26 -10.70
C ALA A 23 0.17 -13.73 -12.12
N LYS A 24 0.32 -14.61 -13.12
CA LYS A 24 0.13 -14.28 -14.54
C LYS A 24 -1.04 -15.07 -15.12
N THR A 25 -1.89 -14.39 -15.85
CA THR A 25 -3.00 -14.95 -16.63
C THR A 25 -2.80 -14.56 -18.09
N ASP A 26 -2.61 -15.55 -18.96
CA ASP A 26 -2.47 -15.36 -20.41
C ASP A 26 -3.52 -16.21 -21.12
N PHE A 27 -4.61 -15.57 -21.53
CA PHE A 27 -5.70 -16.19 -22.29
C PHE A 27 -5.97 -15.40 -23.56
N LYS A 28 -5.12 -15.56 -24.58
CA LYS A 28 -5.24 -15.10 -26.00
C LYS A 28 -5.57 -13.60 -26.23
N LEU A 29 -6.65 -13.08 -25.66
CA LEU A 29 -7.09 -11.68 -25.68
C LEU A 29 -6.97 -11.01 -24.30
N LEU A 30 -6.85 -11.78 -23.22
CA LEU A 30 -6.74 -11.28 -21.84
C LEU A 30 -5.33 -11.51 -21.31
N PHE A 31 -4.65 -10.43 -20.96
CA PHE A 31 -3.37 -10.47 -20.25
C PHE A 31 -3.54 -9.78 -18.89
N SER A 32 -3.14 -10.47 -17.81
CA SER A 32 -3.12 -9.90 -16.46
C SER A 32 -1.91 -10.41 -15.69
N GLU A 33 -1.19 -9.49 -15.06
CA GLU A 33 -0.03 -9.77 -14.20
C GLU A 33 -0.21 -9.03 -12.88
N VAL A 34 -0.18 -9.77 -11.77
CA VAL A 34 -0.30 -9.24 -10.41
C VAL A 34 1.01 -9.48 -9.68
N HIS A 35 1.62 -8.41 -9.19
CA HIS A 35 2.76 -8.43 -8.28
C HIS A 35 2.29 -8.09 -6.87
N GLN A 36 2.24 -9.11 -6.02
CA GLN A 36 1.84 -8.96 -4.63
C GLN A 36 3.06 -9.10 -3.73
N ILE A 37 3.48 -8.00 -3.11
CA ILE A 37 4.65 -7.94 -2.24
C ILE A 37 4.16 -7.96 -0.79
N PHE A 38 4.49 -9.01 -0.05
CA PHE A 38 4.29 -9.13 1.39
C PHE A 38 5.45 -8.50 2.16
N GLY A 39 5.11 -7.83 3.25
CA GLY A 39 6.07 -7.11 4.06
C GLY A 39 5.51 -6.73 5.43
N ARG A 40 6.26 -5.88 6.12
CA ARG A 40 5.89 -5.32 7.42
C ARG A 40 5.74 -3.82 7.32
N TYR A 41 4.67 -3.30 7.89
CA TYR A 41 4.45 -1.87 8.05
C TYR A 41 4.90 -1.41 9.44
N ARG A 42 5.56 -0.25 9.48
CA ARG A 42 5.89 0.46 10.70
C ARG A 42 5.65 1.95 10.52
N GLY A 43 5.09 2.59 11.53
CA GLY A 43 4.85 4.03 11.53
C GLY A 43 3.54 4.40 12.22
N THR A 44 2.87 5.45 11.76
CA THR A 44 1.67 5.99 12.39
C THR A 44 0.58 6.28 11.35
N VAL A 45 -0.65 5.93 11.68
CA VAL A 45 -1.85 6.28 10.91
C VAL A 45 -2.77 7.11 11.80
N ARG A 46 -3.40 8.14 11.26
CA ARG A 46 -4.44 8.92 11.96
C ARG A 46 -5.82 8.39 11.63
N ALA A 47 -6.54 7.91 12.65
CA ALA A 47 -7.95 7.54 12.56
C ALA A 47 -8.85 8.76 12.32
N ASP A 48 -10.11 8.52 11.96
CA ASP A 48 -11.07 9.58 11.60
C ASP A 48 -11.42 10.50 12.79
N ASP A 49 -11.27 9.99 14.02
CA ASP A 49 -11.40 10.75 15.27
C ASP A 49 -10.13 11.56 15.63
N GLY A 50 -9.10 11.50 14.79
CA GLY A 50 -7.82 12.17 14.99
C GLY A 50 -6.82 11.37 15.85
N ALA A 51 -7.20 10.21 16.38
CA ALA A 51 -6.30 9.38 17.17
C ALA A 51 -5.16 8.81 16.31
N GLY A 52 -3.94 8.87 16.84
CA GLY A 52 -2.77 8.26 16.21
C GLY A 52 -2.68 6.77 16.58
N VAL A 53 -2.69 5.91 15.57
CA VAL A 53 -2.49 4.46 15.68
C VAL A 53 -1.06 4.14 15.26
N ARG A 54 -0.26 3.65 16.20
CA ARG A 54 1.11 3.20 15.93
C ARG A 54 1.08 1.77 15.40
N LEU A 55 1.68 1.56 14.24
CA LEU A 55 1.94 0.23 13.69
C LEU A 55 3.39 -0.15 14.00
N ASP A 56 3.55 -1.30 14.63
CA ASP A 56 4.86 -1.88 14.92
C ASP A 56 4.90 -3.32 14.39
N ASP A 57 5.63 -3.50 13.30
CA ASP A 57 5.81 -4.79 12.62
C ASP A 57 4.52 -5.43 12.08
N LEU A 58 3.54 -4.63 11.66
CA LEU A 58 2.27 -5.15 11.14
C LEU A 58 2.50 -5.84 9.79
N ILE A 59 2.20 -7.14 9.70
CA ILE A 59 2.27 -7.88 8.44
C ILE A 59 1.15 -7.43 7.49
N GLY A 60 1.51 -7.14 6.25
CA GLY A 60 0.58 -6.77 5.19
C GLY A 60 1.16 -7.03 3.79
N PHE A 61 0.48 -6.51 2.77
CA PHE A 61 0.95 -6.59 1.39
C PHE A 61 0.65 -5.30 0.61
N ALA A 62 1.48 -5.03 -0.40
CA ALA A 62 1.21 -4.08 -1.46
C ALA A 62 1.00 -4.85 -2.77
N GLU A 63 0.09 -4.37 -3.63
CA GLU A 63 -0.25 -5.03 -4.89
C GLU A 63 -0.11 -4.05 -6.06
N GLU A 64 0.58 -4.48 -7.11
CA GLU A 64 0.59 -3.83 -8.42
C GLU A 64 -0.07 -4.78 -9.43
N HIS A 65 -1.04 -4.25 -10.19
CA HIS A 65 -1.82 -5.03 -11.15
C HIS A 65 -1.72 -4.41 -12.54
N HIS A 66 -1.16 -5.17 -13.48
CA HIS A 66 -1.05 -4.82 -14.89
C HIS A 66 -2.00 -5.69 -15.70
N ALA A 67 -3.06 -5.09 -16.24
CA ALA A 67 -4.03 -5.79 -17.08
C ALA A 67 -4.21 -5.10 -18.44
N ARG A 68 -4.39 -5.93 -19.47
CA ARG A 68 -4.79 -5.52 -20.82
C ARG A 68 -5.98 -6.40 -21.24
N TRP A 69 -7.06 -5.73 -21.64
CA TRP A 69 -8.34 -6.31 -22.05
C TRP A 69 -8.75 -5.84 -23.44
#